data_AF-A0A3B8RTF1-F1
#
_entry.id   AF-A0A3B8RTF1-F1
#
_cell.length_a   1.000
_cell.length_b   1.000
_cell.length_c   1.000
_cell.angle_alpha   90.00
_cell.angle_beta   90.00
_cell.angle_gamma   90.00
#
_symmetry.space_group_name_H-M   'P 1'
#
loop_
_entity.id
_entity.type
_entity.pdbx_description
1 polymer ?
#
loop_
_entity_poly.entity_id
_entity_poly.type
_entity_poly.pdbx_seq_one_letter_code
_entity_poly.pdbx_strand_id
1 'polypeptide(L)'
;EVCGQCHFRGSSKNHAYEYPYDETTNVTYPVGEDLMNYITLVPGLWPDGKNSKQHHQQWQDYKQAKHYNSTIGITCVSCHDPHQVTAYPHQLKQDFYSLTPGTGCVSCHATKATETAGINNHTKHPQTISQCVNCHMTQNAVTAKSYDISNHSFIPIRPNATLNFSGSTNGMLNTCAVSCHRNGQGTRGPGSNFGITDASLTNWAEATDLALADTLWRYYQILYGVSGIQVANSNIPSNFSLGQNYPNPFNPATTISFSVPQRSNVKVEIYSISGELVNIILNDELDAGNYNLTWDAKSVDGYDVSSGVYIYRMIANQNVVMSKKMALVR
;
A
#
# COMPACT_ATOMS: atom_id res chain seq x y z
N GLU A 1 0.38 1.21 -24.49
CA GLU A 1 1.64 0.74 -25.10
C GLU A 1 2.42 1.84 -25.79
N VAL A 2 1.78 2.75 -26.53
CA VAL A 2 2.44 3.95 -27.12
C VAL A 2 3.36 4.69 -26.15
N CYS A 3 2.91 4.98 -24.92
CA CYS A 3 3.78 5.59 -23.90
C CYS A 3 4.77 4.57 -23.31
N GLY A 4 4.34 3.31 -23.20
CA GLY A 4 5.12 2.21 -22.63
C GLY A 4 6.38 1.88 -23.41
N GLN A 5 6.45 2.21 -24.71
CA GLN A 5 7.63 1.98 -25.55
C GLN A 5 8.87 2.77 -25.07
N CYS A 6 8.70 3.81 -24.25
CA CYS A 6 9.80 4.56 -23.65
C CYS A 6 9.76 4.57 -22.12
N HIS A 7 8.57 4.38 -21.52
CA HIS A 7 8.37 4.40 -20.07
C HIS A 7 8.40 3.00 -19.44
N PHE A 8 9.32 2.14 -19.90
CA PHE A 8 9.57 0.81 -19.37
C PHE A 8 11.06 0.61 -19.07
N ARG A 9 11.38 -0.30 -18.16
CA ARG A 9 12.76 -0.73 -17.93
C ARG A 9 12.98 -2.15 -18.45
N GLY A 10 13.97 -2.30 -19.31
CA GLY A 10 14.26 -3.55 -19.97
C GLY A 10 15.13 -3.35 -21.19
N SER A 11 15.02 -4.27 -22.13
CA SER A 11 15.74 -4.25 -23.38
C SER A 11 14.81 -4.61 -24.54
N SER A 12 15.33 -4.56 -25.76
CA SER A 12 14.77 -5.24 -26.92
C SER A 12 14.63 -6.75 -26.67
N LYS A 13 13.88 -7.42 -27.54
CA LYS A 13 13.48 -8.83 -27.37
C LYS A 13 14.67 -9.76 -27.12
N ASN A 14 15.74 -9.63 -27.89
CA ASN A 14 16.96 -10.44 -27.75
C ASN A 14 18.08 -9.71 -27.00
N HIS A 15 17.73 -8.68 -26.20
CA HIS A 15 18.64 -7.96 -25.32
C HIS A 15 19.77 -7.19 -26.02
N ALA A 16 19.64 -6.89 -27.30
CA ALA A 16 20.65 -6.15 -28.06
C ALA A 16 20.62 -4.63 -27.82
N TYR A 17 19.45 -4.08 -27.51
CA TYR A 17 19.21 -2.64 -27.39
C TYR A 17 18.41 -2.28 -26.14
N GLU A 18 18.50 -1.03 -25.69
CA GLU A 18 17.72 -0.50 -24.55
C GLU A 18 16.37 0.11 -24.97
N TYR A 19 15.92 -0.15 -26.20
CA TYR A 19 14.65 0.33 -26.75
C TYR A 19 13.89 -0.79 -27.47
N PRO A 20 12.58 -0.65 -27.72
CA PRO A 20 11.77 -1.67 -28.36
C PRO A 20 12.20 -1.95 -29.80
N TYR A 21 12.64 -3.19 -30.05
CA TYR A 21 13.18 -3.61 -31.34
C TYR A 21 13.08 -5.13 -31.49
N ASP A 22 12.73 -5.58 -32.69
CA ASP A 22 12.81 -6.98 -33.08
C ASP A 22 14.05 -7.20 -33.95
N GLU A 23 15.06 -7.82 -33.36
CA GLU A 23 16.33 -8.13 -34.03
C GLU A 23 16.17 -9.17 -35.14
N THR A 24 15.10 -9.96 -35.14
CA THR A 24 14.87 -11.00 -36.16
C THR A 24 14.33 -10.42 -37.46
N THR A 25 13.52 -9.36 -37.35
CA THR A 25 12.88 -8.69 -38.49
C THR A 25 13.53 -7.33 -38.83
N ASN A 26 14.42 -6.83 -37.96
CA ASN A 26 15.03 -5.50 -38.06
C ASN A 26 14.02 -4.35 -38.07
N VAL A 27 13.00 -4.45 -37.23
CA VAL A 27 11.92 -3.46 -37.14
C VAL A 27 11.82 -2.93 -35.70
N THR A 28 11.75 -1.60 -35.57
CA THR A 28 11.39 -0.92 -34.32
C THR A 28 9.91 -1.12 -34.03
N TYR A 29 9.50 -1.12 -32.76
CA TYR A 29 8.08 -1.26 -32.38
C TYR A 29 7.14 -0.39 -33.24
N PRO A 30 6.27 -1.01 -34.06
CA PRO A 30 5.24 -0.30 -34.78
C PRO A 30 4.04 -0.05 -33.87
N VAL A 31 3.62 1.21 -33.77
CA VAL A 31 2.47 1.60 -32.95
C VAL A 31 1.21 0.86 -33.39
N GLY A 32 0.56 0.19 -32.44
CA GLY A 32 -0.66 -0.60 -32.66
C GLY A 32 -0.43 -2.10 -32.56
N GLU A 33 0.82 -2.56 -32.60
CA GLU A 33 1.14 -3.93 -32.23
C GLU A 33 1.32 -4.10 -30.72
N ASP A 34 1.35 -5.36 -30.26
CA ASP A 34 1.67 -5.71 -28.87
C ASP A 34 3.15 -5.42 -28.60
N LEU A 35 3.38 -4.43 -27.74
CA LEU A 35 4.72 -3.99 -27.35
C LEU A 35 5.57 -5.14 -26.77
N MET A 36 4.97 -6.12 -26.09
CA MET A 36 5.70 -7.24 -25.50
C MET A 36 6.40 -8.13 -26.53
N ASN A 37 6.02 -8.05 -27.82
CA ASN A 37 6.73 -8.76 -28.89
C ASN A 37 8.11 -8.17 -29.21
N TYR A 38 8.38 -6.95 -28.73
CA TYR A 38 9.55 -6.14 -29.08
C TYR A 38 10.45 -5.81 -27.87
N ILE A 39 10.05 -6.20 -26.66
CA ILE A 39 10.80 -5.91 -25.43
C ILE A 39 10.86 -7.10 -24.48
N THR A 40 11.91 -7.10 -23.67
CA THR A 40 12.01 -7.93 -22.47
C THR A 40 12.13 -7.03 -21.25
N LEU A 41 11.24 -7.21 -20.27
CA LEU A 41 11.21 -6.38 -19.06
C LEU A 41 12.29 -6.84 -18.07
N VAL A 42 13.06 -5.87 -17.55
CA VAL A 42 14.07 -6.12 -16.52
C VAL A 42 13.90 -5.05 -15.42
N PRO A 43 12.80 -5.10 -14.65
CA PRO A 43 12.51 -4.06 -13.67
C PRO A 43 13.46 -4.14 -12.47
N GLY A 44 13.88 -2.99 -11.98
CA GLY A 44 14.43 -2.81 -10.64
C GLY A 44 13.30 -2.63 -9.64
N LEU A 45 13.14 -3.60 -8.74
CA LEU A 45 12.05 -3.64 -7.77
C LEU A 45 12.57 -3.50 -6.34
N TRP A 46 11.72 -3.01 -5.45
CA TRP A 46 11.90 -3.15 -4.00
C TRP A 46 11.80 -4.62 -3.58
N PRO A 47 12.24 -4.99 -2.35
CA PRO A 47 12.20 -6.37 -1.87
C PRO A 47 10.82 -7.04 -1.87
N ASP A 48 9.74 -6.27 -2.00
CA ASP A 48 8.38 -6.80 -2.17
C ASP A 48 8.11 -7.42 -3.55
N GLY A 49 9.01 -7.24 -4.51
CA GLY A 49 8.87 -7.73 -5.87
C GLY A 49 7.73 -7.08 -6.65
N LYS A 50 7.22 -5.93 -6.21
CA LYS A 50 6.07 -5.25 -6.83
C LYS A 50 6.36 -3.79 -7.14
N ASN A 51 6.90 -3.07 -6.16
CA ASN A 51 7.09 -1.64 -6.27
C ASN A 51 8.37 -1.29 -7.01
N SER A 52 8.26 -0.38 -7.99
CA SER A 52 9.40 0.14 -8.73
C SER A 52 10.41 0.87 -7.85
N LYS A 53 11.69 0.62 -8.11
CA LYS A 53 12.84 1.25 -7.44
C LYS A 53 13.72 2.05 -8.40
N GLN A 54 13.59 1.85 -9.70
CA GLN A 54 14.48 2.44 -10.72
C GLN A 54 13.72 3.31 -11.72
N HIS A 55 14.48 4.14 -12.45
CA HIS A 55 13.95 5.05 -13.45
C HIS A 55 13.23 4.32 -14.60
N HIS A 56 12.28 5.05 -15.22
CA HIS A 56 11.44 4.66 -16.37
C HIS A 56 10.64 3.37 -16.21
N GLN A 57 9.94 3.18 -15.10
CA GLN A 57 9.10 1.99 -14.86
C GLN A 57 7.59 2.30 -14.78
N GLN A 58 7.17 3.50 -15.18
CA GLN A 58 5.79 3.95 -15.03
C GLN A 58 4.79 3.03 -15.75
N TRP A 59 5.14 2.50 -16.93
CA TRP A 59 4.28 1.57 -17.64
C TRP A 59 4.17 0.21 -16.93
N GLN A 60 5.26 -0.27 -16.32
CA GLN A 60 5.25 -1.52 -15.57
C GLN A 60 4.42 -1.41 -14.30
N ASP A 61 4.57 -0.31 -13.55
CA ASP A 61 3.72 0.02 -12.41
C ASP A 61 2.24 0.13 -12.82
N TYR A 62 1.99 0.83 -13.94
CA TYR A 62 0.64 1.05 -14.44
C TYR A 62 -0.08 -0.26 -14.76
N LYS A 63 0.61 -1.25 -15.34
CA LYS A 63 0.02 -2.57 -15.61
C LYS A 63 -0.43 -3.32 -14.35
N GLN A 64 0.13 -2.99 -13.19
CA GLN A 64 -0.30 -3.54 -11.90
C GLN A 64 -1.49 -2.78 -11.30
N ALA A 65 -1.76 -1.57 -11.77
CA ALA A 65 -2.85 -0.75 -11.28
C ALA A 65 -4.21 -1.26 -11.76
N LYS A 66 -5.24 -1.08 -10.92
CA LYS A 66 -6.63 -1.31 -11.32
C LYS A 66 -7.08 -0.42 -12.49
N HIS A 67 -6.41 0.72 -12.68
CA HIS A 67 -6.65 1.61 -13.82
C HIS A 67 -6.41 0.92 -15.17
N TYR A 68 -5.37 0.09 -15.28
CA TYR A 68 -5.02 -0.62 -16.51
C TYR A 68 -6.13 -1.60 -16.97
N ASN A 69 -6.72 -2.33 -16.02
CA ASN A 69 -7.80 -3.27 -16.27
C ASN A 69 -9.19 -2.68 -15.99
N SER A 70 -9.31 -1.34 -15.94
CA SER A 70 -10.59 -0.70 -15.66
C SER A 70 -11.54 -0.77 -16.86
N THR A 71 -12.83 -1.00 -16.60
CA THR A 71 -13.86 -1.02 -17.65
C THR A 71 -14.09 0.34 -18.30
N ILE A 72 -13.65 1.42 -17.65
CA ILE A 72 -13.76 2.81 -18.12
C ILE A 72 -12.58 3.24 -19.01
N GLY A 73 -11.55 2.39 -19.18
CA GLY A 73 -10.47 2.63 -20.13
C GLY A 73 -9.54 3.80 -19.75
N ILE A 74 -9.17 3.93 -18.48
CA ILE A 74 -8.11 4.88 -18.08
C ILE A 74 -6.82 4.50 -18.80
N THR A 75 -6.04 5.50 -19.23
CA THR A 75 -4.71 5.34 -19.84
C THR A 75 -3.80 6.50 -19.42
N CYS A 76 -2.55 6.50 -19.89
CA CYS A 76 -1.60 7.59 -19.61
C CYS A 76 -2.16 8.97 -20.00
N VAL A 77 -2.82 9.07 -21.17
CA VAL A 77 -3.37 10.33 -21.68
C VAL A 77 -4.66 10.76 -20.96
N SER A 78 -5.21 9.92 -20.08
CA SER A 78 -6.28 10.34 -19.18
C SER A 78 -5.77 11.39 -18.17
N CYS A 79 -4.51 11.27 -17.74
CA CYS A 79 -3.90 12.15 -16.72
C CYS A 79 -2.82 13.09 -17.27
N HIS A 80 -2.21 12.74 -18.41
CA HIS A 80 -1.15 13.52 -19.06
C HIS A 80 -1.63 14.15 -20.37
N ASP A 81 -1.12 15.33 -20.70
CA ASP A 81 -1.32 15.98 -22.00
C ASP A 81 -0.03 15.87 -22.84
N PRO A 82 0.05 14.95 -23.80
CA PRO A 82 1.26 14.75 -24.58
C PRO A 82 1.53 15.88 -25.59
N HIS A 83 0.57 16.77 -25.85
CA HIS A 83 0.67 17.78 -26.92
C HIS A 83 0.87 19.20 -26.40
N GLN A 84 0.52 19.47 -25.15
CA GLN A 84 0.60 20.80 -24.57
C GLN A 84 1.60 20.86 -23.42
N VAL A 85 2.30 21.99 -23.33
CA VAL A 85 3.02 22.33 -22.10
C VAL A 85 1.98 22.70 -21.06
N THR A 86 1.97 21.97 -19.95
CA THR A 86 1.06 22.24 -18.84
C THR A 86 1.78 23.03 -17.74
N ALA A 87 1.01 23.59 -16.80
CA ALA A 87 1.60 24.28 -15.65
C ALA A 87 2.33 23.33 -14.67
N TYR A 88 2.20 22.02 -14.86
CA TYR A 88 2.76 21.00 -13.99
C TYR A 88 3.89 20.22 -14.67
N PRO A 89 4.88 19.74 -13.91
CA PRO A 89 5.95 18.92 -14.47
C PRO A 89 5.38 17.64 -15.07
N HIS A 90 6.16 17.02 -15.97
CA HIS A 90 5.80 15.75 -16.63
C HIS A 90 4.46 15.79 -17.38
N GLN A 91 4.07 16.97 -17.88
CA GLN A 91 2.88 17.16 -18.70
C GLN A 91 1.58 16.69 -18.02
N LEU A 92 1.50 16.80 -16.70
CA LEU A 92 0.26 16.50 -15.97
C LEU A 92 -0.83 17.50 -16.35
N LYS A 93 -2.05 17.04 -16.58
CA LYS A 93 -3.18 17.91 -16.93
C LYS A 93 -3.44 18.98 -15.86
N GLN A 94 -3.99 20.11 -16.28
CA GLN A 94 -4.19 21.29 -15.44
C GLN A 94 -5.08 21.03 -14.21
N ASP A 95 -5.94 20.02 -14.28
CA ASP A 95 -6.87 19.65 -13.24
C ASP A 95 -6.37 18.47 -12.38
N PHE A 96 -5.15 18.00 -12.59
CA PHE A 96 -4.63 16.78 -11.96
C PHE A 96 -4.66 16.82 -10.41
N TYR A 97 -4.29 17.96 -9.82
CA TYR A 97 -4.34 18.17 -8.36
C TYR A 97 -5.67 18.76 -7.87
N SER A 98 -6.64 18.97 -8.76
CA SER A 98 -7.94 19.52 -8.37
C SER A 98 -8.72 18.51 -7.53
N LEU A 99 -9.30 19.01 -6.43
CA LEU A 99 -10.20 18.27 -5.57
C LEU A 99 -11.68 18.56 -5.90
N THR A 100 -11.93 19.30 -6.98
CA THR A 100 -13.28 19.64 -7.44
C THR A 100 -13.98 18.41 -8.01
N PRO A 101 -15.24 18.13 -7.64
CA PRO A 101 -16.02 17.07 -8.27
C PRO A 101 -15.98 17.14 -9.80
N GLY A 102 -15.70 16.00 -10.45
CA GLY A 102 -15.60 15.91 -11.91
C GLY A 102 -14.22 16.22 -12.51
N THR A 103 -13.21 16.52 -11.69
CA THR A 103 -11.84 16.84 -12.16
C THR A 103 -10.79 15.89 -11.59
N GLY A 104 -9.67 15.72 -12.29
CA GLY A 104 -8.51 14.95 -11.83
C GLY A 104 -8.89 13.57 -11.27
N CYS A 105 -8.35 13.21 -10.09
CA CYS A 105 -8.68 11.96 -9.40
C CYS A 105 -10.15 11.88 -8.99
N VAL A 106 -10.76 13.01 -8.64
CA VAL A 106 -12.13 13.07 -8.10
C VAL A 106 -13.19 12.83 -9.18
N SER A 107 -12.82 12.96 -10.46
CA SER A 107 -13.70 12.62 -11.60
C SER A 107 -14.25 11.19 -11.51
N CYS A 108 -13.44 10.23 -11.02
CA CYS A 108 -13.83 8.84 -10.82
C CYS A 108 -13.92 8.42 -9.34
N HIS A 109 -13.25 9.16 -8.43
CA HIS A 109 -13.23 8.86 -7.00
C HIS A 109 -14.13 9.80 -6.17
N ALA A 110 -15.23 10.29 -6.75
CA ALA A 110 -16.14 11.26 -6.13
C ALA A 110 -16.65 10.83 -4.74
N THR A 111 -16.89 9.52 -4.50
CA THR A 111 -17.33 9.00 -3.19
C THR A 111 -16.28 9.18 -2.08
N LYS A 112 -15.01 9.36 -2.43
CA LYS A 112 -13.90 9.65 -1.51
C LYS A 112 -13.70 11.15 -1.30
N ALA A 113 -14.41 11.99 -2.06
CA ALA A 113 -14.20 13.42 -2.15
C ALA A 113 -15.51 14.20 -2.28
N THR A 114 -16.60 13.67 -1.71
CA THR A 114 -17.93 14.30 -1.79
C THR A 114 -17.91 15.70 -1.19
N GLU A 115 -17.09 15.93 -0.15
CA GLU A 115 -16.84 17.23 0.49
C GLU A 115 -15.44 17.24 1.15
N THR A 116 -14.94 18.41 1.57
CA THR A 116 -13.64 18.55 2.28
C THR A 116 -13.52 17.62 3.49
N ALA A 117 -14.62 17.42 4.23
CA ALA A 117 -14.68 16.47 5.33
C ALA A 117 -14.46 15.02 4.87
N GLY A 118 -14.94 14.64 3.69
CA GLY A 118 -14.74 13.30 3.11
C GLY A 118 -13.27 13.00 2.82
N ILE A 119 -12.54 13.96 2.23
CA ILE A 119 -11.11 13.80 1.97
C ILE A 119 -10.34 13.75 3.28
N ASN A 120 -10.59 14.68 4.22
CA ASN A 120 -9.93 14.66 5.51
C ASN A 120 -10.21 13.37 6.30
N ASN A 121 -11.44 12.85 6.22
CA ASN A 121 -11.80 11.59 6.87
C ASN A 121 -11.16 10.38 6.20
N HIS A 122 -10.92 10.45 4.89
CA HIS A 122 -10.23 9.40 4.15
C HIS A 122 -8.73 9.43 4.39
N THR A 123 -8.07 10.58 4.19
CA THR A 123 -6.61 10.73 4.33
C THR A 123 -6.17 10.81 5.78
N LYS A 124 -7.08 11.14 6.70
CA LYS A 124 -6.79 11.45 8.11
C LYS A 124 -5.85 12.66 8.27
N HIS A 125 -5.80 13.50 7.24
CA HIS A 125 -4.99 14.71 7.16
C HIS A 125 -5.83 15.84 6.55
N PRO A 126 -5.66 17.10 6.99
CA PRO A 126 -6.19 18.24 6.26
C PRO A 126 -5.77 18.24 4.79
N GLN A 127 -6.68 18.61 3.88
CA GLN A 127 -6.39 18.78 2.46
C GLN A 127 -5.22 19.73 2.17
N THR A 128 -4.96 20.69 3.07
CA THR A 128 -3.85 21.64 2.93
C THR A 128 -2.47 21.00 3.07
N ILE A 129 -2.39 19.79 3.63
CA ILE A 129 -1.13 19.08 3.88
C ILE A 129 -1.02 17.75 3.13
N SER A 130 -2.13 17.16 2.66
CA SER A 130 -2.12 15.89 1.96
C SER A 130 -3.20 15.82 0.88
N GLN A 131 -2.80 15.46 -0.34
CA GLN A 131 -3.66 15.19 -1.48
C GLN A 131 -3.52 13.72 -1.91
N CYS A 132 -4.40 13.27 -2.81
CA CYS A 132 -4.47 11.88 -3.26
C CYS A 132 -3.10 11.34 -3.70
N VAL A 133 -2.40 12.11 -4.53
CA VAL A 133 -1.10 11.75 -5.12
C VAL A 133 0.02 11.61 -4.09
N ASN A 134 -0.03 12.33 -2.95
CA ASN A 134 0.99 12.21 -1.91
C ASN A 134 1.02 10.81 -1.29
N CYS A 135 -0.13 10.13 -1.24
CA CYS A 135 -0.21 8.77 -0.71
C CYS A 135 -0.21 7.73 -1.83
N HIS A 136 -1.05 7.95 -2.84
CA HIS A 136 -1.28 6.96 -3.88
C HIS A 136 -0.15 6.89 -4.90
N MET A 137 0.58 7.97 -5.14
CA MET A 137 1.68 8.02 -6.11
C MET A 137 3.00 8.29 -5.39
N THR A 138 3.38 7.35 -4.52
CA THR A 138 4.57 7.48 -3.67
C THR A 138 5.82 7.62 -4.51
N GLN A 139 6.69 8.57 -4.16
CA GLN A 139 7.98 8.75 -4.82
C GLN A 139 8.97 7.65 -4.39
N ASN A 140 8.92 6.48 -5.03
CA ASN A 140 9.63 5.29 -4.59
C ASN A 140 10.78 4.87 -5.53
N ALA A 141 10.95 5.56 -6.66
CA ALA A 141 12.00 5.29 -7.62
C ALA A 141 12.95 6.49 -7.79
N VAL A 142 14.16 6.22 -8.29
CA VAL A 142 15.26 7.18 -8.37
C VAL A 142 15.73 7.40 -9.82
N THR A 143 16.03 8.66 -10.18
CA THR A 143 16.87 9.00 -11.35
C THR A 143 18.28 9.40 -10.88
N ALA A 144 18.77 10.58 -11.29
CA ALA A 144 19.90 11.30 -10.67
C ALA A 144 19.50 12.03 -9.38
N LYS A 145 18.19 12.20 -9.13
CA LYS A 145 17.63 12.63 -7.84
C LYS A 145 16.95 11.44 -7.21
N SER A 146 17.19 11.23 -5.93
CA SER A 146 16.54 10.15 -5.21
C SER A 146 15.09 10.53 -4.88
N TYR A 147 14.16 9.58 -5.05
CA TYR A 147 12.71 9.75 -4.81
C TYR A 147 12.09 10.90 -5.60
N ASP A 148 12.37 10.96 -6.90
CA ASP A 148 11.78 11.93 -7.81
C ASP A 148 10.73 11.31 -8.74
N ILE A 149 10.72 9.98 -8.89
CA ILE A 149 9.72 9.27 -9.67
C ILE A 149 8.63 8.72 -8.76
N SER A 150 7.41 9.14 -9.06
CA SER A 150 6.20 8.63 -8.43
C SER A 150 5.80 7.27 -8.99
N ASN A 151 5.39 6.37 -8.11
CA ASN A 151 4.81 5.09 -8.50
C ASN A 151 3.54 5.32 -9.33
N HIS A 152 3.30 4.43 -10.27
CA HIS A 152 2.07 4.43 -11.09
C HIS A 152 1.18 3.21 -10.83
N SER A 153 1.38 2.51 -9.69
CA SER A 153 0.49 1.45 -9.23
C SER A 153 -0.73 2.03 -8.51
N PHE A 154 -0.61 3.29 -8.04
CA PHE A 154 -1.61 4.03 -7.24
C PHE A 154 -1.89 3.39 -5.87
N ILE A 155 -1.04 2.46 -5.46
CA ILE A 155 -1.17 1.71 -4.21
C ILE A 155 -0.15 2.28 -3.22
N PRO A 156 -0.60 2.82 -2.08
CA PRO A 156 0.30 3.23 -1.00
C PRO A 156 1.05 2.03 -0.43
N ILE A 157 2.33 2.22 -0.16
CA ILE A 157 3.19 1.29 0.56
C ILE A 157 3.03 1.54 2.06
N ARG A 158 2.48 0.55 2.77
CA ARG A 158 2.16 0.68 4.20
C ARG A 158 3.41 0.80 5.07
N PRO A 159 3.32 1.46 6.24
CA PRO A 159 4.44 1.56 7.18
C PRO A 159 5.04 0.21 7.60
N ASN A 160 4.22 -0.84 7.76
CA ASN A 160 4.72 -2.17 8.13
C ASN A 160 5.64 -2.81 7.09
N ALA A 161 5.63 -2.36 5.82
CA ALA A 161 6.53 -2.87 4.81
C ALA A 161 8.00 -2.66 5.22
N THR A 162 8.32 -1.49 5.77
CA THR A 162 9.66 -1.19 6.30
C THR A 162 10.08 -2.15 7.41
N LEU A 163 9.15 -2.52 8.31
CA LEU A 163 9.40 -3.48 9.37
C LEU A 163 9.61 -4.90 8.82
N ASN A 164 8.71 -5.34 7.92
CA ASN A 164 8.72 -6.68 7.33
C ASN A 164 9.99 -6.96 6.52
N PHE A 165 10.54 -5.94 5.88
CA PHE A 165 11.75 -6.05 5.04
C PHE A 165 13.00 -5.49 5.70
N SER A 166 12.99 -5.29 7.03
CA SER A 166 14.15 -4.81 7.80
C SER A 166 15.41 -5.68 7.63
N GLY A 167 15.24 -6.99 7.39
CA GLY A 167 16.34 -7.92 7.11
C GLY A 167 16.81 -7.94 5.65
N SER A 168 16.16 -7.21 4.74
CA SER A 168 16.56 -7.14 3.33
C SER A 168 17.63 -6.07 3.12
N THR A 169 18.49 -6.27 2.12
CA THR A 169 19.50 -5.27 1.73
C THR A 169 18.84 -3.92 1.48
N ASN A 170 19.23 -2.91 2.25
CA ASN A 170 18.72 -1.54 2.23
C ASN A 170 17.23 -1.38 2.60
N GLY A 171 16.60 -2.41 3.16
CA GLY A 171 15.21 -2.36 3.62
C GLY A 171 14.18 -2.04 2.54
N MET A 172 13.00 -1.61 3.01
CA MET A 172 11.91 -1.17 2.15
C MET A 172 11.33 0.14 2.68
N LEU A 173 11.11 1.08 1.78
CA LEU A 173 10.46 2.34 2.12
C LEU A 173 8.97 2.15 2.45
N ASN A 174 8.37 3.20 3.01
CA ASN A 174 6.92 3.32 3.10
C ASN A 174 6.45 4.71 2.70
N THR A 175 5.21 4.80 2.22
CA THR A 175 4.60 6.02 1.69
C THR A 175 4.58 7.15 2.71
N CYS A 176 4.18 6.85 3.94
CA CYS A 176 4.02 7.86 4.99
C CYS A 176 5.37 8.54 5.29
N ALA A 177 6.43 7.75 5.45
CA ALA A 177 7.77 8.25 5.69
C ALA A 177 8.29 9.05 4.49
N VAL A 178 8.31 8.46 3.29
CA VAL A 178 8.83 9.09 2.07
C VAL A 178 8.13 10.42 1.77
N SER A 179 6.80 10.44 1.83
CA SER A 179 6.04 11.60 1.38
C SER A 179 6.03 12.74 2.38
N CYS A 180 6.04 12.48 3.70
CA CYS A 180 5.82 13.53 4.70
C CYS A 180 6.63 13.40 6.00
N HIS A 181 6.91 12.18 6.49
CA HIS A 181 7.40 11.99 7.86
C HIS A 181 8.93 11.75 8.00
N ARG A 182 9.73 12.04 6.96
CA ARG A 182 11.18 11.75 6.92
C ARG A 182 12.14 12.95 7.00
N ASN A 183 11.67 14.18 6.85
CA ASN A 183 12.55 15.36 6.79
C ASN A 183 12.36 16.35 7.95
N GLY A 184 11.70 15.92 9.04
CA GLY A 184 11.23 16.86 10.08
C GLY A 184 10.23 17.94 9.57
N GLN A 185 9.84 17.87 8.29
CA GLN A 185 8.86 18.75 7.63
C GLN A 185 7.40 18.34 7.93
N GLY A 186 7.19 17.22 8.62
CA GLY A 186 5.87 16.80 9.11
C GLY A 186 5.40 17.73 10.22
N THR A 187 4.67 18.79 9.88
CA THR A 187 3.94 19.58 10.86
C THR A 187 2.51 19.06 11.04
N ARG A 188 2.15 18.83 12.32
CA ARG A 188 0.79 18.76 12.92
C ARG A 188 0.08 17.39 12.99
N GLY A 189 0.33 16.71 14.12
CA GLY A 189 -0.68 16.09 14.98
C GLY A 189 -0.48 16.57 16.43
N PRO A 190 -1.36 16.26 17.40
CA PRO A 190 -1.15 16.63 18.80
C PRO A 190 -0.06 15.74 19.40
N GLY A 191 1.20 16.15 19.24
CA GLY A 191 2.39 15.43 19.70
C GLY A 191 3.65 16.05 19.09
N SER A 192 4.76 16.01 19.81
CA SER A 192 6.09 16.51 19.40
C SER A 192 6.48 16.05 17.99
N ASN A 193 7.24 16.89 17.27
CA ASN A 193 7.85 16.68 15.94
C ASN A 193 7.90 15.21 15.51
N PHE A 194 6.99 14.84 14.60
CA PHE A 194 6.91 13.50 14.05
C PHE A 194 7.76 13.43 12.78
N GLY A 195 8.97 12.92 12.91
CA GLY A 195 9.85 12.59 11.79
C GLY A 195 11.30 12.48 12.21
N ILE A 196 12.01 11.57 11.58
CA ILE A 196 13.47 11.46 11.70
C ILE A 196 14.11 12.42 10.68
N THR A 197 15.41 12.68 10.79
CA THR A 197 16.19 13.33 9.74
C THR A 197 17.17 12.30 9.20
N ASP A 198 16.67 11.37 8.41
CA ASP A 198 17.52 10.50 7.62
C ASP A 198 17.89 11.24 6.32
N ALA A 199 19.19 11.37 6.05
CA ALA A 199 19.70 12.01 4.85
C ALA A 199 20.07 10.99 3.76
N SER A 200 20.28 9.71 4.12
CA SER A 200 20.92 8.73 3.24
C SER A 200 19.96 8.14 2.23
N LEU A 201 18.65 8.10 2.53
CA LEU A 201 17.59 8.07 1.51
C LEU A 201 17.67 6.82 0.61
N THR A 202 18.51 5.86 0.98
CA THR A 202 18.92 4.70 0.18
C THR A 202 18.97 3.43 1.02
N ASN A 203 18.89 3.57 2.34
CA ASN A 203 18.80 2.51 3.32
C ASN A 203 17.58 2.77 4.21
N TRP A 204 16.64 1.82 4.24
CA TRP A 204 15.42 1.87 5.05
C TRP A 204 15.43 0.84 6.19
N ALA A 205 16.63 0.34 6.53
CA ALA A 205 16.84 -0.62 7.59
C ALA A 205 17.54 0.01 8.81
N GLU A 206 17.73 1.34 8.83
CA GLU A 206 18.35 2.01 9.96
C GLU A 206 17.40 2.02 11.17
N ALA A 207 17.95 2.02 12.38
CA ALA A 207 17.14 1.99 13.61
C ALA A 207 16.11 3.13 13.66
N THR A 208 16.46 4.30 13.12
CA THR A 208 15.57 5.46 13.00
C THR A 208 14.41 5.21 12.04
N ASP A 209 14.65 4.55 10.90
CA ASP A 209 13.59 4.20 9.93
C ASP A 209 12.62 3.19 10.52
N LEU A 210 13.15 2.17 11.21
CA LEU A 210 12.35 1.14 11.86
C LEU A 210 11.50 1.73 12.99
N ALA A 211 12.06 2.62 13.81
CA ALA A 211 11.31 3.30 14.86
C ALA A 211 10.20 4.21 14.29
N LEU A 212 10.49 4.94 13.22
CA LEU A 212 9.49 5.76 12.52
C LEU A 212 8.38 4.87 11.92
N ALA A 213 8.75 3.76 11.27
CA ALA A 213 7.82 2.83 10.67
C ALA A 213 6.92 2.15 11.70
N ASP A 214 7.45 1.73 12.85
CA ASP A 214 6.65 1.19 13.98
C ASP A 214 5.64 2.23 14.47
N THR A 215 6.09 3.46 14.69
CA THR A 215 5.20 4.53 15.16
C THR A 215 4.10 4.83 14.14
N LEU A 216 4.46 5.01 12.87
CA LEU A 216 3.52 5.22 11.76
C LEU A 216 2.54 4.05 11.62
N TRP A 217 3.02 2.82 11.80
CA TRP A 217 2.18 1.64 11.71
C TRP A 217 1.13 1.63 12.81
N ARG A 218 1.52 1.89 14.07
CA ARG A 218 0.57 2.02 15.19
C ARG A 218 -0.50 3.08 14.93
N TYR A 219 -0.12 4.25 14.44
CA TYR A 219 -1.08 5.31 14.06
C TYR A 219 -1.98 4.89 12.90
N TYR A 220 -1.42 4.28 11.86
CA TYR A 220 -2.19 3.78 10.73
C TYR A 220 -3.25 2.77 11.19
N GLN A 221 -2.88 1.84 12.08
CA GLN A 221 -3.79 0.86 12.67
C GLN A 221 -4.94 1.52 13.44
N ILE A 222 -4.65 2.52 14.27
CA ILE A 222 -5.66 3.29 15.03
C ILE A 222 -6.61 4.04 14.09
N LEU A 223 -6.08 4.71 13.08
CA LEU A 223 -6.84 5.63 12.24
C LEU A 223 -7.67 4.92 11.16
N TYR A 224 -7.15 3.82 10.60
CA TYR A 224 -7.74 3.13 9.45
C TYR A 224 -8.44 1.82 9.82
N GLY A 225 -8.63 1.56 11.11
CA GLY A 225 -9.43 0.42 11.53
C GLY A 225 -8.72 -0.92 11.31
N VAL A 226 -7.49 -1.03 11.82
CA VAL A 226 -7.24 -2.24 12.61
C VAL A 226 -8.05 -2.08 13.89
N SER A 227 -9.36 -2.24 13.75
CA SER A 227 -10.32 -1.83 14.76
C SER A 227 -10.24 -2.78 15.94
N GLY A 228 -10.01 -2.24 17.13
CA GLY A 228 -10.18 -2.96 18.38
C GLY A 228 -8.91 -3.68 18.82
N ILE A 229 -8.17 -3.04 19.72
CA ILE A 229 -7.72 -3.77 20.90
C ILE A 229 -8.39 -3.03 22.05
N GLN A 230 -9.49 -3.57 22.55
CA GLN A 230 -10.07 -3.14 23.81
C GLN A 230 -9.59 -4.11 24.89
N VAL A 231 -8.96 -3.60 25.94
CA VAL A 231 -8.60 -4.41 27.12
C VAL A 231 -9.90 -4.74 27.87
N ALA A 232 -10.38 -5.97 27.75
CA ALA A 232 -11.59 -6.42 28.42
C ALA A 232 -11.25 -6.91 29.85
N ASN A 233 -11.29 -5.99 30.82
CA ASN A 233 -11.08 -6.21 32.27
C ASN A 233 -9.64 -6.57 32.73
N SER A 234 -9.32 -6.14 33.95
CA SER A 234 -8.03 -6.28 34.64
C SER A 234 -7.74 -7.66 35.25
N ASN A 235 -8.53 -8.68 34.92
CA ASN A 235 -8.24 -10.05 35.35
C ASN A 235 -7.21 -10.65 34.39
N ILE A 236 -5.98 -10.82 34.88
CA ILE A 236 -4.88 -11.44 34.13
C ILE A 236 -5.31 -12.87 33.75
N PRO A 237 -5.40 -13.20 32.46
CA PRO A 237 -5.76 -14.55 32.03
C PRO A 237 -4.67 -15.54 32.43
N SER A 238 -5.04 -16.77 32.78
CA SER A 238 -4.06 -17.82 33.09
C SER A 238 -3.52 -18.53 31.85
N ASN A 239 -4.25 -18.49 30.73
CA ASN A 239 -3.89 -19.18 29.50
C ASN A 239 -4.17 -18.31 28.27
N PHE A 240 -3.48 -18.61 27.17
CA PHE A 240 -3.89 -18.11 25.86
C PHE A 240 -5.28 -18.65 25.52
N SER A 241 -6.11 -17.82 24.89
CA SER A 241 -7.42 -18.24 24.39
C SER A 241 -7.75 -17.55 23.08
N LEU A 242 -8.49 -18.22 22.20
CA LEU A 242 -9.07 -17.62 21.01
C LEU A 242 -10.57 -17.92 21.03
N GLY A 243 -11.39 -16.87 21.18
CA GLY A 243 -12.84 -16.92 21.25
C GLY A 243 -13.48 -17.06 19.87
N GLN A 244 -14.72 -17.57 19.84
CA GLN A 244 -15.51 -17.56 18.62
C GLN A 244 -15.89 -16.12 18.26
N ASN A 245 -15.68 -15.73 17.01
CA ASN A 245 -16.06 -14.41 16.54
C ASN A 245 -17.58 -14.19 16.69
N TYR A 246 -17.98 -12.97 17.05
CA TYR A 246 -19.38 -12.57 17.15
C TYR A 246 -19.60 -11.19 16.50
N PRO A 247 -20.65 -11.02 15.68
CA PRO A 247 -21.59 -12.05 15.23
C PRO A 247 -20.95 -13.12 14.32
N ASN A 248 -21.57 -14.30 14.19
CA ASN A 248 -21.20 -15.32 13.21
C ASN A 248 -22.45 -16.15 12.82
N PRO A 249 -22.97 -16.06 11.58
CA PRO A 249 -22.44 -15.28 10.45
C PRO A 249 -22.45 -13.76 10.69
N PHE A 250 -21.61 -13.01 9.96
CA PHE A 250 -21.46 -11.55 10.13
C PHE A 250 -21.62 -10.78 8.82
N ASN A 251 -21.94 -9.49 8.92
CA ASN A 251 -22.03 -8.54 7.81
C ASN A 251 -21.88 -7.07 8.26
N PRO A 252 -20.93 -6.27 7.73
CA PRO A 252 -19.65 -6.69 7.17
C PRO A 252 -18.59 -6.90 8.26
N ALA A 253 -18.88 -6.62 9.53
CA ALA A 253 -17.91 -6.64 10.62
C ALA A 253 -18.21 -7.70 11.69
N THR A 254 -17.16 -8.28 12.27
CA THR A 254 -17.21 -9.19 13.41
C THR A 254 -16.11 -8.86 14.41
N THR A 255 -16.34 -9.18 15.68
CA THR A 255 -15.31 -9.09 16.73
C THR A 255 -14.77 -10.48 17.07
N ILE A 256 -13.46 -10.60 17.22
CA ILE A 256 -12.68 -11.77 17.61
C ILE A 256 -12.09 -11.45 18.99
N SER A 257 -12.55 -12.17 20.01
CA SER A 257 -12.01 -12.04 21.37
C SER A 257 -10.89 -13.04 21.59
N PHE A 258 -9.82 -12.66 22.30
CA PHE A 258 -8.72 -13.56 22.66
C PHE A 258 -8.06 -13.11 23.97
N SER A 259 -7.29 -14.01 24.59
CA SER A 259 -6.60 -13.74 25.86
C SER A 259 -5.12 -14.01 25.74
N VAL A 260 -4.31 -13.20 26.42
CA VAL A 260 -2.85 -13.28 26.47
C VAL A 260 -2.45 -13.31 27.96
N PRO A 261 -1.83 -14.40 28.46
CA PRO A 261 -1.56 -14.55 29.89
C PRO A 261 -0.29 -13.83 30.37
N GLN A 262 0.62 -13.52 29.45
CA GLN A 262 1.88 -12.84 29.71
C GLN A 262 2.30 -12.07 28.45
N ARG A 263 3.15 -11.06 28.62
CA ARG A 263 3.66 -10.26 27.49
C ARG A 263 4.19 -11.16 26.37
N SER A 264 3.62 -11.04 25.18
CA SER A 264 3.84 -11.98 24.07
C SER A 264 3.70 -11.29 22.73
N ASN A 265 4.48 -11.73 21.73
CA ASN A 265 4.24 -11.34 20.34
C ASN A 265 3.04 -12.13 19.81
N VAL A 266 1.95 -11.44 19.45
CA VAL A 266 0.69 -12.01 18.99
C VAL A 266 0.40 -11.57 17.57
N LYS A 267 0.15 -12.55 16.70
CA LYS A 267 -0.27 -12.36 15.32
C LYS A 267 -1.64 -12.99 15.10
N VAL A 268 -2.57 -12.23 14.49
CA VAL A 268 -3.89 -12.73 14.08
C VAL A 268 -4.04 -12.55 12.58
N GLU A 269 -4.20 -13.68 11.90
CA GLU A 269 -4.26 -13.80 10.44
C GLU A 269 -5.64 -14.29 10.02
N ILE A 270 -6.11 -13.83 8.86
CA ILE A 270 -7.34 -14.26 8.20
C ILE A 270 -6.97 -14.98 6.91
N TYR A 271 -7.59 -16.15 6.69
CA TYR A 271 -7.41 -17.00 5.54
C TYR A 271 -8.74 -17.27 4.85
N SER A 272 -8.71 -17.40 3.52
CA SER A 272 -9.82 -17.97 2.77
C SER A 272 -9.93 -19.48 3.04
N ILE A 273 -11.05 -20.09 2.65
CA ILE A 273 -11.21 -21.55 2.77
C ILE A 273 -10.20 -22.33 1.90
N SER A 274 -9.66 -21.72 0.84
CA SER A 274 -8.61 -22.30 0.00
C SER A 274 -7.20 -22.16 0.60
N GLY A 275 -7.07 -21.52 1.77
CA GLY A 275 -5.78 -21.33 2.46
C GLY A 275 -5.01 -20.09 2.01
N GLU A 276 -5.61 -19.23 1.20
CA GLU A 276 -5.00 -17.95 0.82
C GLU A 276 -5.01 -16.99 2.01
N LEU A 277 -3.87 -16.33 2.29
CA LEU A 277 -3.80 -15.28 3.30
C LEU A 277 -4.58 -14.06 2.83
N VAL A 278 -5.71 -13.79 3.48
CA VAL A 278 -6.61 -12.70 3.15
C VAL A 278 -6.19 -11.41 3.84
N ASN A 279 -5.86 -11.46 5.14
CA ASN A 279 -5.45 -10.28 5.90
C ASN A 279 -4.61 -10.66 7.14
N ILE A 280 -3.81 -9.74 7.64
CA ILE A 280 -3.18 -9.82 8.97
C ILE A 280 -3.79 -8.67 9.77
N ILE A 281 -4.71 -9.01 10.66
CA ILE A 281 -5.48 -8.02 11.44
C ILE A 281 -4.81 -7.70 12.77
N LEU A 282 -3.81 -8.45 13.21
CA LEU A 282 -2.94 -8.08 14.33
C LEU A 282 -1.56 -8.68 14.13
N ASN A 283 -0.52 -7.94 14.48
CA ASN A 283 0.86 -8.42 14.59
C ASN A 283 1.62 -7.47 15.51
N ASP A 284 1.48 -7.63 16.82
CA ASP A 284 2.08 -6.73 17.81
C ASP A 284 2.48 -7.49 19.08
N GLU A 285 3.31 -6.86 19.88
CA GLU A 285 3.60 -7.32 21.23
C GLU A 285 2.51 -6.83 22.19
N LEU A 286 1.82 -7.76 22.84
CA LEU A 286 0.73 -7.46 23.76
C LEU A 286 1.11 -7.87 25.18
N ASP A 287 0.82 -7.01 26.16
CA ASP A 287 0.91 -7.35 27.58
C ASP A 287 -0.13 -8.42 27.97
N ALA A 288 -0.11 -8.84 29.25
CA ALA A 288 -1.12 -9.76 29.75
C ALA A 288 -2.50 -9.08 29.80
N GLY A 289 -3.52 -9.70 29.21
CA GLY A 289 -4.87 -9.14 29.17
C GLY A 289 -5.82 -9.90 28.24
N ASN A 290 -7.07 -9.44 28.22
CA ASN A 290 -8.08 -9.88 27.25
C ASN A 290 -8.26 -8.81 26.19
N TYR A 291 -8.42 -9.24 24.94
CA TYR A 291 -8.38 -8.40 23.76
C TYR A 291 -9.58 -8.68 22.87
N ASN A 292 -10.12 -7.63 22.26
CA ASN A 292 -11.20 -7.70 21.28
C ASN A 292 -10.77 -7.03 19.98
N LEU A 293 -10.66 -7.81 18.90
CA LEU A 293 -10.24 -7.39 17.56
C LEU A 293 -11.37 -7.47 16.56
N THR A 294 -11.64 -6.37 15.88
CA THR A 294 -12.69 -6.27 14.87
C THR A 294 -12.09 -6.44 13.48
N TRP A 295 -12.73 -7.29 12.67
CA TRP A 295 -12.45 -7.41 11.25
C TRP A 295 -13.68 -7.00 10.45
N ASP A 296 -13.50 -6.13 9.46
CA ASP A 296 -14.53 -5.48 8.66
C ASP A 296 -14.68 -6.09 7.25
N ALA A 297 -14.30 -7.37 7.11
CA ALA A 297 -14.33 -8.09 5.84
C ALA A 297 -13.51 -7.42 4.73
N LYS A 298 -12.33 -6.88 5.08
CA LYS A 298 -11.36 -6.36 4.12
C LYS A 298 -10.12 -7.25 4.00
N SER A 299 -9.57 -7.33 2.80
CA SER A 299 -8.29 -7.97 2.51
C SER A 299 -7.12 -7.09 2.97
N VAL A 300 -5.92 -7.64 2.89
CA VAL A 300 -4.66 -6.92 3.11
C VAL A 300 -4.54 -5.72 2.17
N ASP A 301 -5.21 -5.67 1.02
CA ASP A 301 -5.17 -4.52 0.12
C ASP A 301 -6.31 -3.51 0.38
N GLY A 302 -7.11 -3.72 1.43
CA GLY A 302 -8.22 -2.83 1.80
C GLY A 302 -9.50 -3.02 0.98
N TYR A 303 -9.53 -4.03 0.10
CA TYR A 303 -10.72 -4.37 -0.69
C TYR A 303 -11.67 -5.25 0.11
N ASP A 304 -12.95 -5.08 -0.14
CA ASP A 304 -13.98 -5.95 0.39
C ASP A 304 -13.82 -7.38 -0.13
N VAL A 305 -13.86 -8.36 0.78
CA VAL A 305 -13.80 -9.79 0.43
C VAL A 305 -15.21 -10.33 0.18
N SER A 306 -15.31 -11.40 -0.61
CA SER A 306 -16.58 -12.03 -1.02
C SER A 306 -17.24 -12.79 0.13
N SER A 307 -18.57 -12.98 0.06
CA SER A 307 -19.30 -13.87 0.97
C SER A 307 -18.71 -15.29 0.95
N GLY A 308 -18.60 -15.93 2.11
CA GLY A 308 -17.96 -17.24 2.22
C GLY A 308 -17.47 -17.58 3.62
N VAL A 309 -16.80 -18.74 3.73
CA VAL A 309 -16.17 -19.20 4.96
C VAL A 309 -14.71 -18.77 4.97
N TYR A 310 -14.30 -18.23 6.11
CA TYR A 310 -12.93 -17.80 6.38
C TYR A 310 -12.41 -18.49 7.64
N ILE A 311 -11.09 -18.60 7.75
CA ILE A 311 -10.40 -19.12 8.93
C ILE A 311 -9.59 -17.97 9.52
N TYR A 312 -9.70 -17.73 10.81
CA TYR A 312 -8.78 -16.85 11.53
C TYR A 312 -7.87 -17.69 12.41
N ARG A 313 -6.60 -17.28 12.46
CA ARG A 313 -5.53 -17.97 13.18
C ARG A 313 -4.80 -16.98 14.07
N MET A 314 -4.70 -17.31 15.35
CA MET A 314 -3.85 -16.62 16.31
C MET A 314 -2.55 -17.39 16.50
N ILE A 315 -1.42 -16.70 16.43
CA ILE A 315 -0.09 -17.21 16.73
C ILE A 315 0.49 -16.37 17.87
N ALA A 316 0.96 -17.00 18.94
CA ALA A 316 1.63 -16.31 20.04
C ALA A 316 2.99 -16.95 20.36
N ASN A 317 4.02 -16.11 20.55
CA ASN A 317 5.41 -16.52 20.84
C ASN A 317 5.94 -17.62 19.91
N GLN A 318 5.53 -17.58 18.63
CA GLN A 318 5.89 -18.52 17.56
C GLN A 318 5.45 -19.98 17.74
N ASN A 319 5.03 -20.40 18.93
CA ASN A 319 4.75 -21.81 19.24
C ASN A 319 3.28 -22.09 19.58
N VAL A 320 2.53 -21.08 20.03
CA VAL A 320 1.10 -21.24 20.36
C VAL A 320 0.28 -20.89 19.13
N VAL A 321 -0.41 -21.88 18.56
CA VAL A 321 -1.27 -21.69 17.38
C VAL A 321 -2.69 -22.11 17.69
N MET A 322 -3.64 -21.21 17.47
CA MET A 322 -5.07 -21.45 17.64
C MET A 322 -5.82 -20.99 16.39
N SER A 323 -6.87 -21.69 15.98
CA SER A 323 -7.61 -21.34 14.76
C SER A 323 -9.10 -21.62 14.91
N LYS A 324 -9.91 -20.79 14.24
CA LYS A 324 -11.37 -20.92 14.22
C LYS A 324 -11.92 -20.47 12.87
N LYS A 325 -13.15 -20.89 12.58
CA LYS A 325 -13.88 -20.57 11.34
C LYS A 325 -14.89 -19.47 11.58
N MET A 326 -15.17 -18.67 10.55
CA MET A 326 -16.21 -17.65 10.52
C MET A 326 -16.89 -17.61 9.15
N ALA A 327 -18.14 -17.15 9.10
CA ALA A 327 -18.93 -17.04 7.88
C ALA A 327 -19.34 -15.59 7.62
N LEU A 328 -18.95 -15.06 6.46
CA LEU A 328 -19.35 -13.74 5.97
C LEU A 328 -20.56 -13.88 5.05
N VAL A 329 -21.60 -13.09 5.29
CA VAL A 329 -22.79 -13.02 4.44
C VAL A 329 -23.02 -11.56 4.05
N ARG A 330 -22.54 -11.17 2.87
CA ARG A 330 -22.86 -9.90 2.22
C ARG A 330 -23.93 -10.07 1.15
#